data_AF-A0A1W9MU00-F1
#
_entry.id   AF-A0A1W9MU00-F1
#
_cell.length_a   1.000
_cell.length_b   1.000
_cell.length_c   1.000
_cell.angle_alpha   90.00
_cell.angle_beta   90.00
_cell.angle_gamma   90.00
#
_symmetry.space_group_name_H-M   'P 1'
#
loop_
_entity.id
_entity.type
_entity.pdbx_description
1 polymer ?
#
loop_
_entity_poly.entity_id
_entity_poly.type
_entity_poly.pdbx_seq_one_letter_code
_entity_poly.pdbx_strand_id
1 'polypeptide(L)'
;MNQNQNVSADEDMLEEYDFSKGLRGKYVGRFKEGCNVVLLEPDVAEIFTDAESVNNALRNIAHIIRNQIQRNNRSVQQTGLDERRRIMAQQAEQMKTHYR
;
A
#
# COMPACT_ATOMS: atom_id res chain seq x y z
N MET A 1 -61.82 -2.09 -15.12
CA MET A 1 -61.20 -3.19 -14.35
C MET A 1 -59.70 -3.04 -14.54
N ASN A 2 -59.02 -2.28 -13.69
CA ASN A 2 -58.47 -2.63 -12.37
C ASN A 2 -57.27 -3.59 -12.48
N GLN A 3 -56.10 -3.09 -12.09
CA GLN A 3 -55.01 -3.82 -11.43
C GLN A 3 -53.92 -2.81 -11.05
N ASN A 4 -54.23 -1.99 -10.03
CA ASN A 4 -53.20 -1.28 -9.26
C ASN A 4 -52.58 -2.33 -8.33
N GLN A 5 -51.48 -2.95 -8.77
CA GLN A 5 -50.71 -3.85 -7.91
C GLN A 5 -50.01 -3.01 -6.85
N ASN A 6 -50.71 -2.80 -5.74
CA ASN A 6 -50.11 -2.37 -4.48
C ASN A 6 -49.24 -3.54 -4.00
N VAL A 7 -47.97 -3.49 -4.39
CA VAL A 7 -46.96 -4.42 -3.88
C VAL A 7 -46.90 -4.18 -2.38
N SER A 8 -47.33 -5.17 -1.62
CA SER A 8 -47.18 -5.27 -0.16
C SER A 8 -45.68 -5.33 0.17
N ALA A 9 -45.01 -4.18 0.09
CA ALA A 9 -43.86 -3.95 0.92
C ALA A 9 -44.38 -3.89 2.36
N ASP A 10 -43.65 -4.46 3.31
CA ASP A 10 -43.83 -4.24 4.75
C ASP A 10 -44.57 -5.35 5.54
N GLU A 11 -44.77 -6.57 5.01
CA GLU A 11 -45.26 -7.68 5.85
C GLU A 11 -44.17 -8.30 6.74
N ASP A 12 -42.90 -8.15 6.35
CA ASP A 12 -41.73 -8.69 7.06
C ASP A 12 -40.95 -7.63 7.87
N MET A 13 -41.38 -6.36 7.87
CA MET A 13 -40.72 -5.30 8.65
C MET A 13 -41.31 -5.19 10.05
N LEU A 14 -40.45 -5.26 11.06
CA LEU A 14 -40.82 -5.06 12.46
C LEU A 14 -41.26 -3.60 12.69
N GLU A 15 -42.26 -3.40 13.54
CA GLU A 15 -42.92 -2.10 13.79
C GLU A 15 -41.94 -1.01 14.28
N GLU A 16 -40.83 -1.39 14.90
CA GLU A 16 -39.82 -0.48 15.42
C GLU A 16 -38.95 0.17 14.32
N TYR A 17 -39.01 -0.31 13.08
CA TYR A 17 -38.17 0.16 12.00
C TYR A 17 -38.89 1.15 11.07
N ASP A 18 -38.75 2.45 11.37
CA ASP A 18 -39.13 3.53 10.44
C ASP A 18 -37.95 3.95 9.55
N PHE A 19 -37.86 3.36 8.35
CA PHE A 19 -36.88 3.74 7.34
C PHE A 19 -37.34 4.89 6.42
N SER A 20 -38.51 5.51 6.66
CA SER A 20 -39.02 6.62 5.83
C SER A 20 -38.07 7.82 5.77
N LYS A 21 -37.22 7.98 6.78
CA LYS A 21 -36.20 9.05 6.90
C LYS A 21 -34.80 8.60 6.46
N GLY A 22 -34.67 7.40 5.92
CA GLY A 22 -33.41 6.84 5.44
C GLY A 22 -32.85 7.61 4.26
N LEU A 23 -31.69 8.26 4.44
CA LEU A 23 -30.99 8.97 3.37
C LEU A 23 -30.00 8.04 2.66
N ARG A 24 -30.33 7.64 1.43
CA ARG A 24 -29.41 6.85 0.60
C ARG A 24 -28.11 7.64 0.38
N GLY A 25 -26.99 7.03 0.76
CA GLY A 25 -25.67 7.61 0.55
C GLY A 25 -25.27 8.71 1.54
N LYS A 26 -25.91 8.79 2.72
CA LYS A 26 -25.62 9.77 3.79
C LYS A 26 -24.12 9.95 4.11
N TYR A 27 -23.32 8.89 3.98
CA TYR A 27 -21.87 8.92 4.27
C TYR A 27 -20.98 8.83 3.02
N VAL A 28 -21.56 8.73 1.82
CA VAL A 28 -20.81 8.55 0.56
C VAL A 28 -19.85 9.71 0.33
N GLY A 29 -20.19 10.93 0.74
CA GLY A 29 -19.30 12.08 0.66
C GLY A 29 -17.97 11.88 1.40
N ARG A 30 -18.00 11.26 2.59
CA ARG A 30 -16.80 10.97 3.39
C ARG A 30 -15.90 9.91 2.74
N PHE A 31 -16.46 9.05 1.89
CA PHE A 31 -15.69 8.04 1.14
C PHE A 31 -15.07 8.60 -0.15
N LYS A 32 -15.66 9.65 -0.74
CA LYS A 32 -15.18 10.26 -2.00
C LYS A 32 -13.89 11.07 -1.86
N GLU A 33 -13.48 11.41 -0.65
CA GLU A 33 -12.23 12.16 -0.37
C GLU A 33 -10.96 11.30 -0.49
N GLY A 34 -11.04 10.05 -0.95
CA GLY A 34 -9.88 9.25 -1.36
C GLY A 34 -9.44 8.21 -0.33
N CYS A 35 -10.37 7.42 0.19
CA CYS A 35 -10.03 6.23 0.97
C CYS A 35 -10.06 4.98 0.07
N ASN A 36 -8.94 4.26 -0.02
CA ASN A 36 -8.93 2.92 -0.62
C ASN A 36 -9.39 1.91 0.45
N VAL A 37 -10.59 1.37 0.29
CA VAL A 37 -11.12 0.35 1.21
C VAL A 37 -10.59 -1.01 0.78
N VAL A 38 -9.85 -1.66 1.68
CA VAL A 38 -9.33 -3.01 1.47
C VAL A 38 -10.02 -3.94 2.47
N LEU A 39 -10.65 -4.99 1.96
CA LEU A 39 -11.20 -6.06 2.79
C LEU A 39 -10.06 -6.99 3.20
N LEU A 40 -9.97 -7.26 4.50
CA LEU A 40 -9.05 -8.27 5.03
C LEU A 40 -9.77 -9.62 5.07
N GLU A 41 -9.02 -10.68 4.82
CA GLU A 41 -9.50 -12.04 5.08
C GLU A 41 -9.73 -12.25 6.60
N PRO A 42 -10.63 -13.16 7.02
CA PRO A 42 -11.02 -13.33 8.42
C PRO A 42 -9.84 -13.63 9.35
N ASP A 43 -8.93 -14.49 8.91
CA ASP A 43 -7.72 -14.86 9.65
C ASP A 43 -6.77 -13.67 9.87
N VAL A 44 -6.66 -12.79 8.88
CA VAL A 44 -5.84 -11.56 8.99
C VAL A 44 -6.54 -10.55 9.90
N ALA A 45 -7.86 -10.43 9.82
CA ALA A 45 -8.65 -9.53 10.67
C ALA A 45 -8.64 -9.96 12.16
N GLU A 46 -8.52 -11.27 12.45
CA GLU A 46 -8.33 -11.76 13.82
C GLU A 46 -7.01 -11.28 14.45
N ILE A 47 -5.97 -11.09 13.63
CA ILE A 47 -4.65 -10.62 14.07
C ILE A 47 -4.63 -9.09 14.20
N PHE A 48 -5.26 -8.38 13.26
CA PHE A 48 -5.29 -6.92 13.22
C PHE A 48 -6.67 -6.36 13.56
N THR A 49 -6.83 -5.94 14.81
CA THR A 49 -8.11 -5.45 15.35
C THR A 49 -8.54 -4.07 14.85
N ASP A 50 -7.62 -3.28 14.28
CA ASP A 50 -7.89 -1.93 13.81
C ASP A 50 -7.02 -1.52 12.61
N ALA A 51 -7.46 -0.48 11.90
CA ALA A 51 -6.76 0.02 10.72
C ALA A 51 -5.40 0.68 11.00
N GLU A 52 -5.16 1.17 12.23
CA GLU A 52 -3.87 1.77 12.59
C GLU A 52 -2.79 0.68 12.65
N SER A 53 -3.09 -0.46 13.28
CA SER A 53 -2.20 -1.60 13.41
C SER A 53 -1.76 -2.15 12.04
N VAL A 54 -2.72 -2.32 11.11
CA VAL A 54 -2.47 -2.74 9.71
C VAL A 54 -1.54 -1.74 9.02
N ASN A 55 -1.88 -0.46 9.07
CA ASN A 55 -1.11 0.57 8.36
C ASN A 55 0.31 0.69 8.91
N ASN A 56 0.50 0.56 10.22
CA ASN A 56 1.82 0.58 10.83
C ASN A 56 2.66 -0.63 10.40
N ALA A 57 2.07 -1.82 10.35
CA ALA A 57 2.76 -3.02 9.84
C ALA A 57 3.21 -2.83 8.38
N LEU A 58 2.31 -2.37 7.50
CA LEU A 58 2.63 -2.13 6.09
C LEU A 58 3.70 -1.05 5.90
N ARG A 59 3.68 0.03 6.69
CA ARG A 59 4.72 1.07 6.68
C ARG A 59 6.08 0.52 7.10
N ASN A 60 6.13 -0.34 8.11
CA ASN A 60 7.37 -0.96 8.57
C ASN A 60 7.96 -1.86 7.48
N ILE A 61 7.13 -2.66 6.81
CA ILE A 61 7.54 -3.50 5.68
C ILE A 61 8.10 -2.62 4.54
N ALA A 62 7.39 -1.54 4.19
CA ALA A 62 7.85 -0.60 3.16
C ALA A 62 9.21 0.02 3.53
N HIS A 63 9.43 0.35 4.80
CA HIS A 63 10.71 0.87 5.28
C HIS A 63 11.84 -0.15 5.12
N ILE A 64 11.61 -1.42 5.48
CA ILE A 64 12.59 -2.50 5.33
C ILE A 64 12.97 -2.67 3.85
N ILE A 65 11.98 -2.78 2.97
CA ILE A 65 12.18 -2.94 1.52
C ILE A 65 12.99 -1.75 0.96
N ARG A 66 12.62 -0.52 1.31
CA ARG A 66 13.32 0.69 0.87
C ARG A 66 14.80 0.68 1.30
N ASN A 67 15.08 0.26 2.52
CA ASN A 67 16.45 0.18 3.03
C ASN A 67 17.27 -0.89 2.30
N GLN A 68 16.67 -2.03 1.96
CA GLN A 68 17.33 -3.07 1.17
C GLN A 68 17.70 -2.57 -0.23
N ILE A 69 16.76 -1.92 -0.93
CA ILE A 69 17.01 -1.35 -2.25
C ILE A 69 18.15 -0.34 -2.20
N GLN A 70 18.17 0.55 -1.20
CA GLN A 70 19.24 1.54 -1.05
C GLN A 70 20.61 0.89 -0.78
N ARG A 71 20.68 -0.15 0.04
CA ARG A 71 21.92 -0.89 0.30
C ARG A 71 22.44 -1.55 -0.96
N ASN A 72 21.57 -2.21 -1.72
CA ASN A 72 21.93 -2.83 -2.98
C ASN A 72 22.50 -1.79 -3.96
N ASN A 73 21.84 -0.63 -4.10
CA ASN A 73 22.31 0.43 -4.98
C ASN A 73 23.67 1.02 -4.55
N ARG A 74 23.96 1.10 -3.25
CA ARG A 74 25.29 1.51 -2.76
C ARG A 74 26.36 0.47 -3.02
N SER A 75 26.03 -0.81 -2.86
CA SER A 75 26.99 -1.90 -3.15
C SER A 75 27.40 -1.90 -4.62
N VAL A 76 26.45 -1.67 -5.54
CA VAL A 76 26.72 -1.57 -6.99
C VAL A 76 27.57 -0.34 -7.33
N GLN A 77 27.38 0.78 -6.63
CA GLN A 77 28.22 1.97 -6.83
C GLN A 77 29.64 1.79 -6.29
N GLN A 78 29.80 1.08 -5.17
CA GLN A 78 31.11 0.80 -4.58
C GLN A 78 31.95 -0.12 -5.46
N THR A 79 31.36 -1.21 -6.00
CA THR A 79 32.07 -2.08 -6.95
C THR A 79 32.53 -1.32 -8.20
N GLY A 80 31.70 -0.45 -8.76
CA GLY A 80 32.09 0.39 -9.89
C GLY A 80 33.22 1.39 -9.57
N LEU A 81 33.24 1.95 -8.36
CA LEU A 81 34.32 2.83 -7.90
C LEU A 81 35.62 2.06 -7.64
N ASP A 82 35.53 0.87 -7.08
CA ASP A 82 36.69 0.01 -6.79
C ASP A 82 37.34 -0.50 -8.07
N GLU A 83 36.56 -0.88 -9.09
CA GLU A 83 37.07 -1.23 -10.42
C GLU A 83 37.79 -0.05 -11.08
N ARG A 84 37.20 1.15 -11.05
CA ARG A 84 37.86 2.36 -11.57
C ARG A 84 39.18 2.65 -10.87
N ARG A 85 39.24 2.49 -9.54
CA ARG A 85 40.46 2.66 -8.76
C ARG A 85 41.54 1.64 -9.14
N ARG A 86 41.16 0.37 -9.35
CA ARG A 86 42.08 -0.69 -9.79
C ARG A 86 42.67 -0.38 -11.18
N ILE A 87 41.84 0.04 -12.13
CA ILE A 87 42.29 0.38 -13.49
C ILE A 87 43.26 1.57 -13.45
N MET A 88 42.94 2.62 -12.68
CA MET A 88 43.82 3.80 -12.54
C MET A 88 45.16 3.45 -11.88
N ALA A 89 45.15 2.57 -10.88
CA ALA A 89 46.38 2.12 -10.23
C ALA A 89 47.28 1.33 -11.20
N GLN A 90 46.70 0.41 -11.99
CA GLN A 90 47.44 -0.31 -13.03
C GLN A 90 48.03 0.63 -14.08
N GLN A 91 47.27 1.63 -14.55
CA GLN A 91 47.77 2.62 -15.52
C GLN A 91 48.92 3.45 -14.94
N ALA A 92 48.83 3.87 -13.68
CA ALA A 92 49.88 4.63 -13.02
C ALA A 92 51.17 3.81 -12.83
N GLU A 93 51.06 2.52 -12.53
CA GLU A 93 52.21 1.61 -12.47
C GLU A 93 52.86 1.44 -13.85
N GLN A 94 52.06 1.26 -14.91
CA GLN A 94 52.55 1.19 -16.28
C GLN A 94 53.29 2.48 -16.69
N MET A 95 52.77 3.65 -16.32
CA MET A 95 53.43 4.93 -16.59
C MET A 95 54.80 5.06 -15.89
N LYS A 96 54.93 4.57 -14.65
CA LYS A 96 56.23 4.59 -13.94
C LYS A 96 57.28 3.70 -14.61
N THR A 97 56.85 2.60 -15.23
CA THR A 97 57.78 1.70 -15.93
C THR A 97 58.29 2.27 -17.26
N HIS A 98 57.52 3.14 -17.92
CA HIS A 98 57.86 3.65 -19.25
C HIS A 98 58.80 4.88 -19.25
N TYR A 99 58.99 5.53 -18.09
CA TYR A 99 59.89 6.68 -17.91
C TYR A 99 61.25 6.32 -17.28
N ARG A 100 61.61 5.04 -17.28
CA ARG A 100 62.91 4.55 -16.78
C ARG A 100 63.96 4.52 -17.88
#